data_AF-A0A955VB80-F1
#
_entry.id   AF-A0A955VB80-F1
#
_cell.length_a   1.000
_cell.length_b   1.000
_cell.length_c   1.000
_cell.angle_alpha   90.00
_cell.angle_beta   90.00
_cell.angle_gamma   90.00
#
_symmetry.space_group_name_H-M   'P 1'
#
loop_
_entity.id
_entity.type
_entity.pdbx_description
1 polymer ?
#
loop_
_entity_poly.entity_id
_entity_poly.type
_entity_poly.pdbx_seq_one_letter_code
_entity_poly.pdbx_strand_id
1 'polypeptide(L)'
;GVSDPNPLNEWRCTCEGRVREVRFGDIDKSGRNPRYRLLIRVAVAGEVTTDPPGVEVAAELAFAGMENEVRKLAGRVPAVGDTVRATGRGSGPRPAQFTLTALAIVATPAGA
;
A
#
# COMPACT_ATOMS: atom_id res chain seq x y z
N GLY A 1 7.42 -8.40 36.19
CA GLY A 1 8.16 -8.00 34.98
C GLY A 1 8.16 -9.16 34.03
N VAL A 2 7.30 -9.09 33.02
CA VAL A 2 7.42 -9.86 31.78
C VAL A 2 6.87 -8.91 30.71
N SER A 3 7.76 -8.17 30.07
CA SER A 3 7.41 -7.43 28.86
C SER A 3 7.45 -8.45 27.74
N ASP A 4 6.36 -9.19 27.55
CA ASP A 4 6.19 -9.95 26.31
C ASP A 4 6.23 -8.95 25.16
N PRO A 5 7.09 -9.13 24.14
CA PRO A 5 7.07 -8.29 22.95
C PRO A 5 5.76 -8.61 22.23
N ASN A 6 4.70 -7.85 22.52
CA ASN A 6 3.36 -8.16 22.05
C ASN A 6 3.32 -8.13 20.50
N PRO A 7 3.15 -9.27 19.81
CA PRO A 7 3.08 -9.31 18.34
C PRO A 7 1.79 -8.65 17.80
N LEU A 8 0.86 -8.25 18.68
CA LEU A 8 -0.44 -7.63 18.34
C LEU A 8 -0.38 -6.26 17.66
N ASN A 9 0.80 -5.68 17.44
CA ASN A 9 0.92 -4.35 16.83
C ASN A 9 1.32 -4.38 15.36
N GLU A 10 1.76 -5.51 14.80
CA GLU A 10 2.07 -5.63 13.38
C GLU A 10 1.03 -6.50 12.69
N TRP A 11 0.56 -6.03 11.54
CA TRP A 11 -0.55 -6.63 10.84
C TRP A 11 -0.33 -6.52 9.36
N ARG A 12 -0.69 -7.59 8.66
CA ARG A 12 -0.58 -7.69 7.23
C ARG A 12 -1.97 -7.56 6.63
N CYS A 13 -2.08 -6.77 5.59
CA CYS A 13 -3.30 -6.63 4.81
C CYS A 13 -2.98 -6.97 3.35
N THR A 14 -3.82 -7.78 2.72
CA THR A 14 -3.82 -8.01 1.27
C THR A 14 -5.19 -7.65 0.72
N CYS A 15 -5.23 -6.80 -0.29
CA CYS A 15 -6.48 -6.43 -0.96
C CYS A 15 -6.29 -6.43 -2.48
N GLU A 16 -7.40 -6.60 -3.18
CA GLU A 16 -7.52 -6.25 -4.59
C GLU A 16 -8.49 -5.08 -4.74
N GLY A 17 -8.13 -4.12 -5.57
CA GLY A 17 -8.97 -2.93 -5.75
C GLY A 17 -8.44 -1.96 -6.77
N ARG A 18 -9.19 -0.89 -6.98
CA ARG A 18 -8.89 0.13 -7.98
C ARG A 18 -8.09 1.27 -7.38
N VAL A 19 -6.99 1.63 -8.02
CA VAL A 19 -6.19 2.81 -7.65
C VAL A 19 -7.03 4.07 -7.87
N ARG A 20 -7.21 4.83 -6.80
CA ARG A 20 -7.93 6.11 -6.79
C ARG A 20 -7.00 7.31 -6.83
N GLU A 21 -5.82 7.16 -6.24
CA GLU A 21 -4.85 8.24 -6.14
C GLU A 21 -3.43 7.68 -6.07
N VAL A 22 -2.49 8.39 -6.70
CA VAL A 22 -1.05 8.18 -6.55
C VAL A 22 -0.40 9.54 -6.29
N ARG A 23 0.17 9.73 -5.10
CA ARG A 23 0.90 10.95 -4.73
C ARG A 23 2.39 10.69 -4.67
N PHE A 24 3.16 11.61 -5.23
CA PHE A 24 4.62 11.65 -5.10
C PHE A 24 4.99 12.63 -3.99
N GLY A 25 5.63 12.14 -2.94
CA GLY A 25 6.28 12.95 -1.92
C GLY A 25 7.78 12.95 -2.18
N ASP A 26 8.36 14.11 -2.48
CA ASP A 26 9.81 14.26 -2.53
C ASP A 26 10.39 14.18 -1.11
N ILE A 27 11.24 13.17 -0.88
CA ILE A 27 11.92 12.97 0.40
C ILE A 27 13.37 13.46 0.38
N ASP A 28 13.91 13.85 -0.78
CA ASP A 28 15.24 14.44 -0.90
C ASP A 28 15.17 15.85 -1.51
N LYS A 29 14.97 16.83 -0.62
CA LYS A 29 14.88 18.26 -0.95
C LYS A 29 16.20 18.86 -1.44
N SER A 30 17.30 18.11 -1.51
CA SER A 30 18.59 18.60 -1.97
C SER A 30 18.65 18.82 -3.50
N GLY A 31 17.71 18.23 -4.25
CA GLY A 31 17.59 18.38 -5.70
C GLY A 31 18.68 17.67 -6.52
N ARG A 32 19.65 17.00 -5.88
CA ARG A 32 20.76 16.33 -6.57
C ARG A 32 20.46 14.87 -6.92
N ASN A 33 19.64 14.18 -6.11
CA ASN A 33 19.21 12.79 -6.33
C ASN A 33 17.79 12.60 -5.79
N PRO A 34 16.76 13.12 -6.50
CA PRO A 34 15.40 13.10 -5.97
C PRO A 34 14.98 11.66 -5.67
N ARG A 35 14.52 11.45 -4.43
CA ARG A 35 13.94 10.19 -3.99
C ARG A 35 12.48 10.46 -3.70
N TYR A 36 11.61 9.70 -4.35
CA TYR A 36 10.17 9.86 -4.15
C TYR A 36 9.62 8.72 -3.30
N ARG A 37 8.86 9.10 -2.29
CA ARG A 37 7.96 8.20 -1.58
C ARG A 37 6.58 8.32 -2.21
N LEU A 38 6.01 7.19 -2.61
CA LEU A 38 4.67 7.12 -3.16
C LEU A 38 3.66 6.83 -2.06
N LEU A 39 2.49 7.45 -2.17
CA LEU A 39 1.26 7.05 -1.48
C LEU A 39 0.23 6.64 -2.53
N ILE A 40 -0.22 5.39 -2.47
CA ILE A 40 -1.18 4.79 -3.39
C ILE A 40 -2.45 4.51 -2.62
N ARG A 41 -3.57 5.12 -3.00
CA ARG A 41 -4.89 4.83 -2.42
C ARG A 41 -5.63 3.86 -3.30
N VAL A 42 -6.14 2.79 -2.70
CA VAL A 42 -6.84 1.69 -3.37
C VAL A 42 -8.24 1.58 -2.80
N ALA A 43 -9.25 1.80 -3.64
CA ALA A 43 -10.63 1.47 -3.33
C ALA A 43 -10.80 -0.06 -3.47
N VAL A 44 -11.07 -0.72 -2.35
CA VAL A 44 -11.18 -2.17 -2.27
C VAL A 44 -12.41 -2.64 -3.06
N ALA A 45 -12.23 -3.63 -3.93
CA ALA A 45 -13.28 -4.15 -4.81
C ALA A 45 -13.77 -5.56 -4.41
N GLY A 46 -13.36 -6.09 -3.26
CA GLY A 46 -13.70 -7.44 -2.83
C GLY A 46 -13.20 -7.75 -1.42
N GLU A 47 -12.87 -9.01 -1.19
CA GLU A 47 -12.39 -9.48 0.11
C GLU A 47 -10.99 -8.94 0.41
N VAL A 48 -10.78 -8.58 1.68
CA VAL A 48 -9.48 -8.18 2.21
C VAL A 48 -9.03 -9.24 3.19
N THR A 49 -7.85 -9.79 2.96
CA THR A 49 -7.24 -10.73 3.91
C THR A 49 -6.41 -9.94 4.90
N THR A 50 -6.70 -10.10 6.19
CA THR A 50 -5.89 -9.53 7.27
C THR A 50 -5.23 -10.63 8.09
N ASP A 51 -4.04 -10.33 8.61
CA ASP A 51 -3.35 -11.12 9.62
C ASP A 51 -2.95 -10.17 10.76
N PRO A 52 -3.56 -10.27 11.96
CA PRO A 52 -4.55 -11.27 12.35
C PRO A 52 -5.90 -11.15 11.58
N PRO A 53 -6.67 -12.24 11.45
CA PRO A 53 -7.97 -12.22 10.77
C PRO A 53 -9.05 -11.51 11.60
N GLY A 54 -10.14 -11.09 10.95
CA GLY A 54 -11.32 -10.50 11.61
C GLY A 54 -11.18 -9.01 11.94
N VAL A 55 -10.19 -8.32 11.38
CA VAL A 55 -10.00 -6.88 11.58
C VAL A 55 -10.85 -6.11 10.57
N GLU A 56 -11.61 -5.13 11.06
CA GLU A 56 -12.34 -4.21 10.19
C GLU A 56 -11.38 -3.32 9.41
N VAL A 57 -11.54 -3.32 8.09
CA VAL A 57 -10.74 -2.51 7.17
C VAL A 57 -11.62 -1.46 6.50
N ALA A 58 -11.04 -0.30 6.24
CA ALA A 58 -11.71 0.75 5.49
C ALA A 58 -11.94 0.31 4.04
N ALA A 59 -13.00 0.83 3.41
CA ALA A 59 -13.29 0.62 1.99
C ALA A 59 -12.19 1.19 1.06
N GLU A 60 -11.34 2.07 1.59
CA GLU A 60 -10.16 2.58 0.93
C GLU A 60 -8.93 2.34 1.80
N LEU A 61 -7.90 1.76 1.21
CA LEU A 61 -6.62 1.48 1.87
C LEU A 61 -5.50 2.29 1.25
N ALA A 62 -4.62 2.82 2.10
CA ALA A 62 -3.47 3.59 1.66
C ALA A 62 -2.19 2.78 1.83
N PHE A 63 -1.43 2.63 0.74
CA PHE A 63 -0.13 1.94 0.73
C PHE A 63 0.98 2.93 0.42
N ALA A 64 2.05 2.90 1.21
CA ALA A 64 3.21 3.74 1.05
C ALA A 64 4.45 2.90 0.72
N GLY A 65 5.24 3.35 -0.25
CA GLY A 65 6.48 2.69 -0.65
C GLY A 65 7.42 3.63 -1.39
N MET A 66 8.70 3.29 -1.48
CA MET A 66 9.63 4.06 -2.31
C MET A 66 9.32 3.84 -3.80
N GLU A 67 9.45 4.86 -4.63
CA GLU A 67 9.12 4.75 -6.07
C GLU A 67 9.87 3.60 -6.76
N ASN A 68 11.16 3.46 -6.49
CA ASN A 68 11.99 2.38 -7.03
C ASN A 68 11.51 0.99 -6.58
N GLU A 69 11.06 0.84 -5.33
CA GLU A 69 10.48 -0.40 -4.82
C GLU A 69 9.14 -0.70 -5.49
N VAL A 70 8.27 0.30 -5.64
CA VAL A 70 6.99 0.17 -6.34
C VAL A 70 7.21 -0.29 -7.78
N ARG A 71 8.14 0.34 -8.50
CA ARG A 71 8.51 -0.08 -9.86
C ARG A 71 9.08 -1.49 -9.90
N LYS A 72 9.87 -1.90 -8.90
CA LYS A 72 10.42 -3.25 -8.81
C LYS A 72 9.33 -4.30 -8.57
N LEU A 73 8.34 -3.99 -7.73
CA LEU A 73 7.24 -4.91 -7.41
C LEU A 73 6.26 -5.05 -8.59
N ALA A 74 5.88 -3.93 -9.20
CA ALA A 74 4.78 -3.87 -10.17
C ALA A 74 5.22 -3.70 -11.64
N GLY A 75 6.53 -3.61 -11.91
CA GLY A 75 7.10 -3.28 -13.23
C GLY A 75 7.01 -1.80 -13.63
N ARG A 76 6.00 -1.09 -13.12
CA ARG A 76 5.82 0.37 -13.26
C ARG A 76 5.09 0.95 -12.05
N VAL A 77 5.07 2.27 -11.93
CA VAL A 77 4.16 2.94 -10.98
C VAL A 77 2.71 2.73 -11.46
N PRO A 78 1.79 2.25 -10.62
CA PRO A 78 0.37 2.19 -10.97
C PRO A 78 -0.17 3.57 -11.30
N ALA A 79 -1.15 3.64 -12.18
CA ALA A 79 -1.87 4.85 -12.54
C ALA A 79 -3.25 4.85 -11.87
N VAL A 80 -3.84 6.04 -11.74
CA VAL A 80 -5.25 6.14 -11.33
C VAL A 80 -6.12 5.36 -12.31
N GLY A 81 -7.00 4.52 -11.77
CA GLY A 81 -7.87 3.66 -12.54
C GLY A 81 -7.37 2.23 -12.73
N ASP A 82 -6.07 1.95 -12.53
CA ASP A 82 -5.52 0.60 -12.52
C ASP A 82 -6.21 -0.25 -11.43
N THR A 83 -6.41 -1.53 -11.71
CA THR A 83 -6.74 -2.51 -10.67
C THR A 83 -5.43 -3.14 -10.21
N VAL A 84 -5.23 -3.15 -8.90
CA VAL A 84 -4.02 -3.67 -8.26
C VAL A 84 -4.37 -4.68 -7.19
N ARG A 85 -3.49 -5.66 -7.02
CA ARG A 85 -3.42 -6.49 -5.83
C ARG A 85 -2.26 -6.00 -4.98
N ALA A 86 -2.55 -5.49 -3.80
CA ALA A 86 -1.58 -4.86 -2.90
C ALA A 86 -1.51 -5.63 -1.58
N THR A 87 -0.30 -5.80 -1.07
CA THR A 87 -0.04 -6.30 0.28
C THR A 87 0.81 -5.29 1.02
N GLY A 88 0.48 -5.04 2.28
CA GLY A 88 1.25 -4.13 3.12
C GLY A 88 1.21 -4.51 4.59
N ARG A 89 2.13 -3.89 5.35
CA ARG A 89 2.25 -4.01 6.80
C ARG A 89 1.84 -2.71 7.48
N GLY A 90 0.91 -2.81 8.42
CA GLY A 90 0.46 -1.71 9.26
C GLY A 90 1.01 -1.84 10.67
N SER A 91 0.91 -0.76 11.45
CA SER A 91 1.13 -0.79 12.90
C SER A 91 -0.02 -0.17 13.67
N GLY A 92 -0.35 -0.72 14.84
CA GLY A 92 -1.46 -0.26 15.71
C GLY A 92 -2.79 -0.97 15.42
N PRO A 93 -3.94 -0.48 15.91
CA PRO A 93 -5.26 -1.11 15.71
C PRO A 93 -6.07 -0.58 14.52
N ARG A 94 -5.67 0.55 13.91
CA ARG A 94 -6.20 1.15 12.65
C ARG A 94 -5.09 1.97 11.95
N PRO A 95 -4.34 1.47 10.94
CA PRO A 95 -3.21 2.20 10.38
C PRO A 95 -3.78 3.22 9.43
N ALA A 96 -3.30 4.45 9.51
CA ALA A 96 -3.61 5.44 8.49
C ALA A 96 -3.03 5.04 7.11
N GLN A 97 -1.94 4.25 7.12
CA GLN A 97 -1.26 3.75 5.92
C GLN A 97 -0.53 2.43 6.21
N PHE A 98 -0.41 1.60 5.18
CA PHE A 98 0.38 0.37 5.19
C PHE A 98 1.69 0.57 4.45
N THR A 99 2.79 0.06 4.98
CA THR A 99 4.05 -0.04 4.24
C THR A 99 3.92 -1.15 3.21
N LEU A 100 4.08 -0.82 1.94
CA LEU A 100 3.92 -1.76 0.82
C LEU A 100 4.98 -2.86 0.88
N THR A 101 4.55 -4.12 0.75
CA THR A 101 5.44 -5.29 0.73
C THR A 101 5.27 -6.14 -0.53
N ALA A 102 4.11 -6.09 -1.19
CA ALA A 102 3.89 -6.67 -2.50
C ALA A 102 2.89 -5.82 -3.28
N LEU A 103 3.05 -5.77 -4.60
CA LEU A 103 2.15 -5.04 -5.49
C LEU A 103 2.17 -5.65 -6.88
N ALA A 104 1.00 -5.92 -7.43
CA ALA A 104 0.83 -6.35 -8.81
C ALA A 104 -0.29 -5.54 -9.46
N ILE A 105 -0.08 -5.13 -10.72
CA ILE A 105 -1.13 -4.53 -11.56
C ILE A 105 -1.85 -5.69 -12.24
N VAL A 106 -3.12 -5.89 -11.90
CA VAL A 106 -3.91 -7.04 -12.39
C VAL A 106 -4.74 -6.67 -13.61
N ALA A 107 -5.14 -5.40 -13.73
CA ALA A 107 -5.81 -4.89 -14.92
C ALA A 107 -5.54 -3.39 -15.09
N THR A 108 -5.35 -2.96 -16.33
CA THR A 108 -5.33 -1.55 -16.75
C THR A 108 -6.69 -1.18 -17.33
N PRO A 109 -7.20 0.04 -17.08
CA PRO A 109 -8.39 0.49 -17.78
C PRO A 109 -8.13 0.50 -19.30
N ALA A 110 -9.04 -0.08 -20.06
CA ALA A 110 -8.96 -0.07 -21.51
C ALA A 110 -9.34 1.32 -22.02
N GLY A 111 -8.34 2.09 -22.48
CA GLY A 111 -8.53 3.36 -23.19
C GLY A 111 -9.05 4.50 -22.32
N ALA A 112 -8.21 5.51 -22.09
CA ALA A 112 -8.66 6.87 -21.83
C ALA A 112 -8.82 7.60 -23.18
#